data_AF-A0A9D5M3N4-F1
#
_entry.id   AF-A0A9D5M3N4-F1
#
_cell.length_a   1.000
_cell.length_b   1.000
_cell.length_c   1.000
_cell.angle_alpha   90.00
_cell.angle_beta   90.00
_cell.angle_gamma   90.00
#
_symmetry.space_group_name_H-M   'P 1'
#
loop_
_entity.id
_entity.type
_entity.pdbx_description
1 polymer ?
#
loop_
_entity_poly.entity_id
_entity_poly.type
_entity_poly.pdbx_seq_one_letter_code
_entity_poly.pdbx_strand_id
1 'polypeptide(L)'
;MRKLAELLDTNTTYVSKAMNLDGNKNFNQLINEYRINDVVNMMKSDNTRKYTIQYLYTQAGFSQQSTFNKIFKEYTRSTPSEYLEKLKNSKQTLKEEI
;
A
#
# COMPACT_ATOMS: atom_id res chain seq x y z
N MET A 1 -5.07 0.28 -16.01
CA MET A 1 -6.24 -0.22 -16.75
C MET A 1 -5.96 -0.42 -18.23
N ARG A 2 -5.54 0.59 -19.02
CA ARG A 2 -5.18 0.41 -20.45
C ARG A 2 -4.20 -0.73 -20.71
N LYS A 3 -3.05 -0.73 -20.04
CA LYS A 3 -2.06 -1.83 -20.11
C LYS A 3 -2.63 -3.20 -19.75
N LEU A 4 -3.60 -3.26 -18.82
CA LEU A 4 -4.23 -4.53 -18.44
C LEU A 4 -5.22 -5.00 -19.52
N ALA A 5 -5.95 -4.08 -20.14
CA ALA A 5 -6.83 -4.39 -21.26
C ALA A 5 -6.03 -4.88 -22.48
N GLU A 6 -4.88 -4.27 -22.76
CA GLU A 6 -3.93 -4.72 -23.79
C GLU A 6 -3.40 -6.13 -23.50
N LEU A 7 -2.99 -6.43 -22.25
CA LEU A 7 -2.51 -7.76 -21.84
C LEU A 7 -3.59 -8.85 -21.94
N LEU A 8 -4.86 -8.48 -21.77
CA LEU A 8 -6.00 -9.40 -21.80
C LEU A 8 -6.69 -9.43 -23.17
N ASP A 9 -6.10 -8.79 -24.19
CA ASP A 9 -6.66 -8.63 -25.54
C ASP A 9 -8.14 -8.22 -25.53
N THR A 10 -8.45 -7.21 -24.73
CA THR A 10 -9.81 -6.71 -24.54
C THR A 10 -9.83 -5.19 -24.40
N ASN A 11 -11.00 -4.61 -24.15
CA ASN A 11 -11.13 -3.17 -23.89
C ASN A 11 -11.35 -2.85 -22.42
N THR A 12 -11.05 -1.61 -22.04
CA THR A 12 -11.14 -1.14 -20.65
C THR A 12 -12.55 -1.25 -20.05
N THR A 13 -13.60 -1.24 -20.89
CA THR A 13 -14.98 -1.40 -20.44
C THR A 13 -15.25 -2.82 -19.96
N TYR A 14 -14.78 -3.83 -20.69
CA TYR A 14 -14.92 -5.23 -20.26
C TYR A 14 -14.10 -5.52 -19.01
N VAL A 15 -12.85 -5.02 -18.92
CA VAL A 15 -12.04 -5.17 -17.70
C VAL A 15 -12.73 -4.50 -16.52
N SER A 16 -13.19 -3.25 -16.67
CA SER A 16 -13.90 -2.52 -15.62
C SER A 16 -15.17 -3.25 -15.19
N LYS A 17 -15.97 -3.73 -16.14
CA LYS A 17 -17.19 -4.49 -15.88
C LYS A 17 -16.86 -5.78 -15.13
N ALA A 18 -15.85 -6.54 -15.56
CA ALA A 18 -15.41 -7.76 -14.88
C ALA A 18 -14.96 -7.50 -13.44
N MET A 19 -14.20 -6.43 -13.19
CA MET A 19 -13.79 -6.07 -11.83
C MET A 19 -14.95 -5.61 -10.95
N ASN A 20 -16.00 -5.03 -11.54
CA ASN A 20 -17.20 -4.61 -10.83
C ASN A 20 -18.23 -5.74 -10.65
N LEU A 21 -18.05 -6.93 -11.26
CA LEU A 21 -19.01 -8.03 -11.15
C LEU A 21 -19.06 -8.64 -9.73
N ASP A 22 -17.92 -8.67 -9.03
CA ASP A 22 -17.80 -9.33 -7.72
C ASP A 22 -17.35 -8.40 -6.57
N GLY A 23 -17.01 -7.14 -6.85
CA GLY A 23 -16.42 -6.26 -5.84
C GLY A 23 -16.86 -4.81 -6.01
N ASN A 24 -17.44 -4.23 -4.96
CA ASN A 24 -17.71 -2.80 -4.82
C ASN A 24 -16.45 -1.89 -4.81
N LYS A 25 -15.34 -2.34 -5.42
CA LYS A 25 -14.05 -1.65 -5.48
C LYS A 25 -13.68 -1.41 -6.93
N ASN A 26 -13.45 -0.16 -7.30
CA ASN A 26 -12.91 0.17 -8.62
C ASN A 26 -11.43 -0.24 -8.73
N PHE A 27 -10.92 -0.37 -9.96
CA PHE A 27 -9.53 -0.78 -10.23
C PHE A 27 -8.47 0.00 -9.45
N ASN A 28 -8.66 1.31 -9.28
CA ASN A 28 -7.70 2.13 -8.56
C ASN A 28 -7.67 1.76 -7.07
N GLN A 29 -8.83 1.48 -6.47
CA GLN A 29 -8.90 0.98 -5.09
C GLN A 29 -8.19 -0.37 -4.97
N LEU A 30 -8.44 -1.30 -5.89
CA LEU A 30 -7.77 -2.60 -5.89
C LEU A 30 -6.24 -2.47 -5.96
N ILE A 31 -5.74 -1.69 -6.92
CA ILE A 31 -4.29 -1.46 -7.07
C ILE A 31 -3.70 -0.77 -5.84
N ASN A 32 -4.39 0.22 -5.27
CA ASN A 32 -3.94 0.91 -4.08
C ASN A 32 -3.87 -0.03 -2.88
N GLU A 33 -4.84 -0.92 -2.71
CA GLU A 33 -4.83 -1.94 -1.65
C GLU A 33 -3.60 -2.84 -1.74
N TYR A 34 -3.30 -3.38 -2.93
CA TYR A 34 -2.08 -4.18 -3.15
C TYR A 34 -0.81 -3.39 -2.84
N ARG A 35 -0.70 -2.15 -3.36
CA ARG A 35 0.47 -1.29 -3.11
C ARG A 35 0.70 -1.01 -1.64
N ILE A 36 -0.36 -0.73 -0.87
CA ILE A 36 -0.24 -0.47 0.57
C ILE A 36 0.13 -1.75 1.32
N ASN A 37 -0.47 -2.89 0.97
CA ASN A 37 -0.16 -4.16 1.60
C ASN A 37 1.32 -4.54 1.41
N ASP A 38 1.87 -4.37 0.20
CA ASP A 38 3.28 -4.66 -0.08
C ASP A 38 4.21 -3.80 0.77
N VAL A 39 3.92 -2.51 0.89
CA VAL A 39 4.71 -1.58 1.73
C VAL A 39 4.63 -1.95 3.19
N VAL A 40 3.43 -2.27 3.69
CA VAL A 40 3.24 -2.71 5.08
C VAL A 40 4.01 -3.99 5.36
N ASN A 41 3.99 -4.94 4.43
CA ASN A 41 4.76 -6.18 4.53
C ASN A 41 6.27 -5.91 4.56
N MET A 42 6.76 -4.99 3.72
CA MET A 42 8.16 -4.56 3.72
C MET A 42 8.56 -3.87 5.04
N MET A 43 7.69 -3.02 5.59
CA MET A 43 7.94 -2.35 6.88
C MET A 43 8.02 -3.35 8.04
N LYS A 44 7.24 -4.44 7.97
CA LYS A 44 7.24 -5.51 8.97
C LYS A 44 8.43 -6.47 8.81
N SER A 45 8.81 -6.80 7.58
CA SER A 45 9.84 -7.81 7.29
C SER A 45 11.25 -7.34 7.63
N ASP A 46 11.59 -6.10 7.29
CA ASP A 46 12.87 -5.49 7.68
C ASP A 46 12.60 -4.29 8.59
N ASN A 47 12.28 -4.65 9.82
CA ASN A 47 11.91 -3.72 10.87
C ASN A 47 13.17 -3.20 11.63
N THR A 48 14.35 -3.30 11.00
CA THR A 48 15.63 -2.68 11.46
C THR A 48 16.06 -1.52 10.58
N ARG A 49 15.62 -1.51 9.32
CA ARG A 49 15.86 -0.39 8.40
C ARG A 49 15.11 0.86 8.82
N LYS A 50 15.84 1.98 8.84
CA LYS A 50 15.24 3.31 8.87
C LYS A 50 14.70 3.63 7.48
N TYR A 51 13.41 3.37 7.27
CA TYR A 51 12.73 3.81 6.05
C TYR A 51 12.45 5.31 6.11
N THR A 52 12.77 6.01 5.02
CA THR A 52 12.28 7.37 4.79
C THR A 52 10.90 7.31 4.14
N ILE A 53 10.04 8.30 4.40
CA ILE A 53 8.72 8.37 3.76
C ILE A 53 8.88 8.44 2.23
N GLN A 54 9.92 9.15 1.77
CA GLN A 54 10.32 9.21 0.36
C GLN A 54 10.52 7.82 -0.26
N TYR A 55 11.30 6.97 0.42
CA TYR A 55 11.56 5.63 -0.04
C TYR A 55 10.27 4.80 -0.12
N LEU A 56 9.42 4.87 0.93
CA LEU A 56 8.19 4.09 0.99
C LEU A 56 7.24 4.40 -0.16
N TYR A 57 6.94 5.68 -0.41
CA TYR A 57 5.99 6.02 -1.47
C TYR A 57 6.56 5.72 -2.87
N THR A 58 7.88 5.80 -3.04
CA THR A 58 8.55 5.46 -4.29
C THR A 58 8.44 3.97 -4.58
N GLN A 59 8.73 3.11 -3.58
CA GLN A 59 8.57 1.65 -3.72
C GLN A 59 7.12 1.23 -3.95
N ALA A 60 6.18 1.94 -3.34
CA ALA A 60 4.76 1.75 -3.54
C ALA A 60 4.24 2.21 -4.93
N GLY A 61 5.10 2.83 -5.75
CA GLY A 61 4.74 3.30 -7.08
C GLY A 61 3.86 4.56 -7.09
N PHE A 62 3.96 5.41 -6.06
CA PHE A 62 3.34 6.73 -6.04
C PHE A 62 4.34 7.81 -6.50
N SER A 63 3.85 8.81 -7.22
CA SER A 63 4.67 9.96 -7.65
C SER A 63 4.69 11.08 -6.62
N GLN A 64 3.72 11.11 -5.71
CA GLN A 64 3.54 12.18 -4.73
C GLN A 64 3.30 11.63 -3.32
N GLN A 65 4.00 12.20 -2.36
CA GLN A 65 3.89 11.83 -0.94
C GLN A 65 2.48 12.09 -0.38
N SER A 66 1.81 13.17 -0.78
CA SER A 66 0.47 13.52 -0.31
C SER A 66 -0.58 12.46 -0.68
N THR A 67 -0.54 11.97 -1.93
CA THR A 67 -1.40 10.89 -2.42
C THR A 67 -1.15 9.60 -1.66
N PHE A 68 0.12 9.22 -1.49
CA PHE A 68 0.50 8.06 -0.71
C PHE A 68 0.02 8.16 0.73
N ASN A 69 0.28 9.26 1.43
CA ASN A 69 -0.12 9.45 2.82
C ASN A 69 -1.63 9.33 3.01
N LYS A 70 -2.42 9.92 2.11
CA LYS A 70 -3.90 9.84 2.15
C LYS A 70 -4.36 8.39 2.02
N ILE A 71 -3.87 7.69 0.99
CA ILE A 71 -4.25 6.30 0.72
C ILE A 71 -3.77 5.39 1.83
N PHE A 72 -2.50 5.49 2.24
CA PHE A 72 -1.93 4.70 3.33
C PHE A 72 -2.77 4.84 4.61
N LYS A 73 -3.17 6.07 4.97
CA LYS A 73 -4.03 6.31 6.13
C LYS A 73 -5.44 5.73 5.97
N GLU A 74 -6.02 5.78 4.78
CA GLU A 74 -7.32 5.18 4.49
C GLU A 74 -7.31 3.66 4.75
N TYR A 75 -6.27 2.98 4.27
CA TYR A 75 -6.14 1.52 4.38
C TYR A 75 -5.64 1.05 5.75
N THR A 76 -4.70 1.76 6.38
CA THR A 76 -4.06 1.33 7.64
C THR A 76 -4.59 2.03 8.88
N ARG A 77 -5.45 3.04 8.72
CA ARG A 77 -5.94 3.94 9.79
C ARG A 77 -4.83 4.69 10.54
N SER A 78 -3.63 4.79 9.98
CA SER A 78 -2.50 5.52 10.55
C SER A 78 -1.66 6.14 9.42
N THR A 79 -0.97 7.23 9.70
CA THR A 79 0.00 7.76 8.73
C THR A 79 1.21 6.81 8.63
N PRO A 80 1.98 6.86 7.53
CA PRO A 80 3.17 6.01 7.41
C PRO A 80 4.19 6.26 8.54
N SER A 81 4.33 7.52 8.99
CA SER A 81 5.20 7.87 10.12
C SER A 81 4.71 7.26 11.43
N GLU A 82 3.43 7.41 11.76
CA GLU A 82 2.82 6.79 12.94
C GLU A 82 2.96 5.27 12.91
N TYR A 83 2.81 4.66 11.72
CA TYR A 83 2.96 3.22 11.55
C TYR A 83 4.40 2.76 11.84
N LEU A 84 5.41 3.50 11.34
CA LEU A 84 6.81 3.23 11.66
C LEU A 84 7.10 3.37 13.16
N GLU A 85 6.54 4.38 13.81
CA GLU A 85 6.72 4.54 15.26
C GLU A 85 6.08 3.41 16.06
N LYS A 86 4.86 3.00 15.70
CA LYS A 86 4.20 1.85 16.33
C LYS A 86 5.03 0.57 16.22
N LEU A 87 5.63 0.33 15.05
CA LEU A 87 6.51 -0.83 14.83
C LEU A 87 7.82 -0.78 15.63
N LYS A 88 8.34 0.42 15.91
CA LYS A 88 9.50 0.59 16.80
C LYS A 88 9.12 0.35 18.26
N ASN A 89 8.00 0.92 18.70
CA ASN A 89 7.55 0.84 20.08
C ASN A 89 7.15 -0.59 20.47
N SER A 90 6.46 -1.34 19.60
CA SER A 90 6.10 -2.73 19.89
C SER A 90 7.32 -3.65 20.10
N LYS A 91 8.48 -3.28 19.54
CA LYS A 91 9.75 -3.99 19.75
C LYS A 91 10.45 -3.62 21.04
N GLN A 92 10.28 -2.39 21.53
CA GLN A 92 10.87 -1.99 22.79
C GLN A 92 10.25 -2.79 23.94
N THR A 93 8.93 -2.98 23.91
CA THR A 93 8.21 -3.80 24.90
C THR A 93 8.66 -5.27 24.89
N LEU A 94 8.95 -5.85 23.72
CA LEU A 94 9.42 -7.25 23.60
C LEU A 94 10.89 -7.46 24.00
N LYS A 95 11.72 -6.39 24.02
CA LYS A 95 13.12 -6.48 24.45
C LYS A 95 13.31 -6.26 25.95
N GLU A 96 12.33 -5.65 26.61
CA GLU A 96 12.36 -5.37 28.06
C GLU A 96 11.87 -6.57 28.90
N GLU A 97 11.33 -7.62 28.26
CA GLU A 97 10.79 -8.84 28.90
C GLU A 97 11.76 -10.05 28.85
N ILE A 98 13.01 -9.88 28.42
CA ILE A 98 14.05 -10.94 28.35
C ILE A 98 15.28 -10.53 29.17
#